data_AF-A0A2V8T2K0-F1
#
_entry.id   AF-A0A2V8T2K0-F1
#
_cell.length_a   1.000
_cell.length_b   1.000
_cell.length_c   1.000
_cell.angle_alpha   90.00
_cell.angle_beta   90.00
_cell.angle_gamma   90.00
#
_symmetry.space_group_name_H-M   'P 1'
#
loop_
_entity.id
_entity.type
_entity.pdbx_description
1 polymer ?
#
loop_
_entity_poly.entity_id
_entity_poly.type
_entity_poly.pdbx_seq_one_letter_code
_entity_poly.pdbx_strand_id
1 'polypeptide(L)' 'MGVGRNLMEAAMDEARLRGGAQVVLEVRASNEAAQILYRDLGFSFVGRRRDYYRLPTEDALVMKLRF' A
#
# COMPACT_ATOMS: atom_id res chain seq x y z
N MET A 1 -6.71 8.42 17.03
CA MET A 1 -5.72 7.32 16.98
C MET A 1 -5.87 6.61 15.64
N GLY A 2 -4.81 6.54 14.84
CA GLY A 2 -4.85 5.93 13.51
C GLY A 2 -4.27 4.51 13.53
N VAL A 3 -5.06 3.51 13.91
CA VAL A 3 -4.60 2.11 14.04
C VAL A 3 -3.95 1.60 12.75
N GLY A 4 -4.55 1.93 11.59
CA GLY A 4 -3.99 1.55 10.29
C GLY A 4 -2.62 2.16 10.00
N ARG A 5 -2.38 3.42 10.41
CA ARG A 5 -1.07 4.07 10.28
C ARG A 5 -0.03 3.35 11.13
N ASN A 6 -0.33 3.14 12.41
CA ASN A 6 0.61 2.50 13.34
C ASN A 6 0.98 1.08 12.90
N LEU A 7 0.00 0.30 12.41
CA LEU A 7 0.26 -1.05 11.89
C LEU A 7 1.15 -1.03 10.64
N MET A 8 0.94 -0.07 9.73
CA MET A 8 1.78 0.08 8.54
C MET A 8 3.20 0.52 8.87
N GLU A 9 3.37 1.48 9.78
CA GLU A 9 4.68 1.92 10.24
C GLU A 9 5.46 0.77 10.88
N ALA A 10 4.81 0.00 11.78
CA ALA A 10 5.43 -1.18 12.39
C ALA A 10 5.83 -2.25 11.33
N ALA A 11 4.97 -2.50 10.34
CA ALA A 11 5.29 -3.44 9.26
C ALA A 11 6.45 -2.97 8.37
N MET A 12 6.53 -1.66 8.10
CA MET A 12 7.63 -1.05 7.35
C MET A 12 8.94 -1.14 8.12
N ASP A 13 8.93 -0.87 9.42
CA ASP A 13 10.11 -0.97 10.26
C ASP A 13 10.60 -2.41 10.36
N GLU A 14 9.70 -3.38 10.55
CA GLU A 14 10.05 -4.79 10.53
C GLU A 14 10.67 -5.23 9.20
N ALA A 15 10.11 -4.75 8.08
CA ALA A 15 10.66 -5.04 6.75
C ALA A 15 12.08 -4.47 6.58
N ARG A 16 12.36 -3.25 7.10
CA ARG A 16 13.70 -2.66 7.12
C ARG A 16 14.66 -3.48 7.97
N LEU A 17 14.25 -3.86 9.19
CA LEU A 17 15.07 -4.63 10.13
C LEU A 17 15.49 -5.98 9.56
N ARG A 18 14.64 -6.59 8.72
CA ARG A 18 14.93 -7.85 8.02
C ARG A 18 15.79 -7.67 6.76
N GLY A 19 16.26 -6.47 6.46
CA GLY A 19 17.04 -6.18 5.25
C GLY A 19 16.19 -6.14 3.96
N GLY A 20 14.88 -5.94 4.08
CA GLY A 20 14.02 -5.67 2.93
C GLY A 20 14.46 -4.39 2.21
N ALA A 21 14.36 -4.37 0.88
CA ALA A 21 14.72 -3.19 0.07
C ALA A 21 13.51 -2.30 -0.28
N GLN A 22 12.29 -2.84 -0.15
CA GLN A 22 11.05 -2.19 -0.55
C GLN A 22 9.83 -2.89 0.03
N VAL A 23 8.72 -2.17 0.12
CA VAL A 23 7.38 -2.71 0.37
C VAL A 23 6.50 -2.42 -0.84
N VAL A 24 5.72 -3.42 -1.25
CA VAL A 24 4.74 -3.30 -2.33
C VAL A 24 3.38 -3.69 -1.79
N LEU A 25 2.36 -2.93 -2.15
CA LEU A 25 0.98 -3.20 -1.78
C LEU A 25 0.05 -3.01 -2.98
N GLU A 26 -1.15 -3.58 -2.84
CA GLU A 26 -2.25 -3.42 -3.76
C GLU A 26 -3.42 -2.81 -3.00
N VAL A 27 -4.03 -1.78 -3.58
CA VAL A 27 -5.18 -1.09 -3.01
C VAL A 27 -6.27 -0.93 -4.07
N ARG A 28 -7.53 -1.12 -3.69
CA ARG A 28 -8.69 -0.86 -4.55
C ARG A 28 -8.63 0.54 -5.15
N ALA A 29 -8.91 0.65 -6.45
CA ALA A 29 -8.88 1.93 -7.16
C ALA A 29 -9.87 2.96 -6.60
N SER A 30 -10.98 2.51 -6.03
CA SER A 30 -11.99 3.33 -5.35
C SER A 30 -11.67 3.68 -3.90
N ASN A 31 -10.69 3.02 -3.28
CA ASN A 31 -10.37 3.25 -1.87
C ASN A 31 -9.42 4.45 -1.68
N GLU A 32 -9.96 5.65 -1.91
CA GLU A 32 -9.21 6.91 -1.85
C GLU A 32 -8.59 7.16 -0.46
N ALA A 33 -9.29 6.81 0.62
CA ALA A 33 -8.81 6.98 1.99
C ALA A 33 -7.53 6.17 2.25
N ALA A 34 -7.50 4.90 1.83
CA ALA A 34 -6.29 4.08 1.95
C ALA A 34 -5.18 4.59 1.02
N GLN A 35 -5.51 5.03 -0.19
CA GLN A 35 -4.52 5.60 -1.10
C GLN A 35 -3.88 6.88 -0.53
N ILE A 36 -4.64 7.76 0.14
CA ILE A 36 -4.10 8.92 0.85
C ILE A 36 -3.16 8.46 1.96
N LEU A 37 -3.59 7.55 2.82
CA LEU A 37 -2.77 7.01 3.91
C LEU A 37 -1.43 6.47 3.39
N TYR A 38 -1.45 5.67 2.32
CA TYR A 38 -0.22 5.11 1.74
C TYR A 38 0.67 6.18 1.12
N ARG A 39 0.10 7.19 0.44
CA ARG A 39 0.89 8.33 -0.06
C ARG A 39 1.56 9.10 1.09
N ASP A 40 0.84 9.36 2.18
CA ASP A 40 1.38 10.03 3.36
C ASP A 40 2.50 9.23 4.04
N LEU A 41 2.49 7.90 3.89
CA LEU A 41 3.53 6.99 4.36
C LEU A 41 4.70 6.85 3.37
N GLY A 42 4.69 7.58 2.26
CA GLY A 42 5.76 7.61 1.26
C GLY A 42 5.63 6.58 0.14
N PHE A 43 4.52 5.85 0.05
CA PHE A 43 4.28 4.95 -1.08
C PHE A 43 3.97 5.76 -2.35
N SER A 44 4.51 5.29 -3.47
CA SER A 44 4.32 5.84 -4.80
C SER A 44 3.55 4.87 -5.69
N PHE A 45 2.71 5.38 -6.59
CA PHE A 45 2.01 4.56 -7.58
C PHE A 45 3.00 4.00 -8.61
N VAL A 46 2.93 2.71 -8.90
CA VAL A 46 3.82 2.05 -9.87
C VAL A 46 3.08 1.29 -10.98
N GLY A 47 1.77 1.14 -10.88
CA GLY A 47 1.00 0.48 -11.93
C GLY A 47 -0.40 0.10 -11.49
N ARG A 48 -1.21 -0.35 -12.45
CA ARG A 48 -2.59 -0.78 -12.23
C ARG A 48 -2.78 -2.20 -12.70
N ARG A 49 -3.40 -3.04 -11.88
CA ARG A 49 -3.87 -4.38 -12.25
C ARG A 49 -5.37 -4.29 -12.54
N ARG A 50 -5.74 -4.59 -13.79
CA ARG A 50 -7.14 -4.59 -14.22
C ARG A 50 -7.89 -5.76 -13.61
N ASP A 51 -9.13 -5.54 -13.20
CA ASP A 51 -10.07 -6.58 -12.70
C ASP A 51 -9.46 -7.48 -11.61
N TYR A 52 -8.62 -6.90 -10.74
CA TYR A 52 -7.83 -7.64 -9.75
C TYR A 52 -8.71 -8.18 -8.61
N TYR A 53 -9.58 -7.34 -8.06
CA TYR A 53 -10.61 -7.77 -7.13
C TYR A 53 -11.80 -8.29 -7.91
N ARG A 54 -12.47 -9.34 -7.42
CA ARG A 54 -13.59 -10.00 -8.12
C ARG A 54 -14.96 -9.78 -7.48
N LEU A 55 -15.01 -9.16 -6.30
CA LEU A 55 -16.22 -8.95 -5.52
C LEU A 55 -16.18 -7.56 -4.82
N PRO A 56 -16.78 -6.52 -5.40
CA PRO A 56 -17.10 -6.38 -6.83
C PRO A 56 -15.82 -6.41 -7.69
N THR A 57 -16.00 -6.61 -9.01
CA THR A 57 -14.90 -6.52 -9.98
C THR A 57 -14.32 -5.12 -9.95
N GLU A 58 -13.02 -5.01 -9.66
CA GLU A 58 -12.36 -3.71 -9.50
C GLU A 58 -10.85 -3.79 -9.73
N ASP A 59 -10.33 -2.74 -10.35
CA ASP A 59 -8.89 -2.54 -10.50
C ASP A 59 -8.18 -2.37 -9.14
N ALA A 60 -6.94 -2.84 -9.08
CA ALA A 60 -6.02 -2.52 -7.99
C ALA A 60 -4.94 -1.56 -8.47
N LEU A 61 -4.67 -0.53 -7.68
CA LEU A 61 -3.46 0.26 -7.80
C LEU A 61 -2.35 -0.46 -7.04
N VAL A 62 -1.22 -0.66 -7.70
CA VAL A 62 0.01 -1.16 -7.10
C VAL A 62 0.79 0.06 -6.63
N MET A 63 1.13 0.09 -5.35
CA MET A 63 1.94 1.14 -4.75
C MET A 63 3.19 0.56 -4.11
N LYS A 64 4.25 1.36 -4.06
CA LYS A 64 5.57 0.93 -3.62
C LYS A 64 6.29 1.98 -2.79
N LEU A 65 6.91 1.53 -1.71
CA LEU A 65 7.89 2.28 -0.93
C LEU A 65 9.25 1.59 -1.06
N ARG A 66 10.31 2.35 -1.32
CA ARG A 66 11.70 1.86 -1.26
C ARG A 66 12.35 2.42 0.00
N PHE A 67 13.15 1.61 0.68
CA PHE A 67 13.92 2.03 1.85
C PHE A 67 15.27 2.62 1.47
#